data_AF-A0A954YBP8-F1
#
_entry.id   AF-A0A954YBP8-F1
#
_cell.length_a   1.000
_cell.length_b   1.000
_cell.length_c   1.000
_cell.angle_alpha   90.00
_cell.angle_beta   90.00
_cell.angle_gamma   90.00
#
_symmetry.space_group_name_H-M   'P 1'
#
loop_
_entity.id
_entity.type
_entity.pdbx_description
1 polymer ?
#
loop_
_entity_poly.entity_id
_entity_poly.type
_entity_poly.pdbx_seq_one_letter_code
_entity_poly.pdbx_strand_id
1 'polypeptide(L)'
;MRERWESESAFHVEPDEREPYSIVIPPPNVTGALHMGHALNNTLQDILIRTHRMRGFNTCWLPGTDHAGIATQAVVERRLREEENKTRHELGREGLVERIWEWKEDYNARIISQLRKMGCSCDWPRLRFTLDDGCAR
;
A
#
# COMPACT_ATOMS: atom_id res chain seq x y z
N MET A 1 -8.03 9.97 17.28
CA MET A 1 -6.87 9.08 17.51
C MET A 1 -6.00 8.93 16.26
N ARG A 2 -6.56 8.50 15.12
CA ARG A 2 -5.83 8.44 13.83
C ARG A 2 -5.18 9.78 13.45
N GLU A 3 -5.97 10.86 13.43
CA GLU A 3 -5.49 12.20 13.08
C GLU A 3 -4.32 12.63 13.95
N ARG A 4 -4.35 12.31 15.25
CA ARG A 4 -3.25 12.56 16.17
C ARG A 4 -1.97 11.82 15.77
N TRP A 5 -2.06 10.52 15.46
CA TRP A 5 -0.89 9.75 15.05
C TRP A 5 -0.26 10.28 13.76
N GLU A 6 -1.08 10.75 12.83
CA GLU A 6 -0.61 11.30 11.56
C GLU A 6 -0.01 12.69 11.74
N SER A 7 -0.67 13.59 12.48
CA SER A 7 -0.15 14.94 12.73
C SER A 7 1.16 14.94 13.50
N GLU A 8 1.37 13.95 14.37
CA GLU A 8 2.58 13.81 15.19
C GLU A 8 3.64 12.93 14.52
N SER A 9 3.35 12.34 13.35
CA SER A 9 4.22 11.32 12.73
C SER A 9 4.65 10.24 13.73
N ALA A 10 3.70 9.80 14.57
CA ALA A 10 3.96 9.07 15.82
C ALA A 10 4.65 7.70 15.65
N PHE A 11 4.72 7.18 14.43
CA PHE A 11 5.32 5.88 14.10
C PHE A 11 6.51 6.00 13.14
N HIS A 12 6.85 7.21 12.72
CA HIS A 12 8.02 7.45 11.91
C HIS A 12 9.29 7.30 12.75
N VAL A 13 10.31 6.67 12.17
CA VAL A 13 11.60 6.48 12.82
C VAL A 13 12.72 6.77 11.83
N GLU A 14 13.82 7.29 12.36
CA GLU A 14 15.10 7.38 11.68
C GLU A 14 16.11 6.42 12.33
N PRO A 15 17.14 5.96 11.60
CA PRO A 15 18.19 5.13 12.18
C PRO A 15 18.85 5.81 13.39
N ASP A 16 19.02 5.03 14.46
CA ASP A 16 19.69 5.47 15.70
C ASP A 16 20.37 4.27 16.41
N GLU A 17 20.87 4.50 17.64
CA GLU A 17 21.62 3.52 18.43
C GLU A 17 20.78 2.34 18.97
N ARG A 18 19.44 2.39 18.87
CA ARG A 18 18.58 1.30 19.35
C ARG A 18 18.65 0.12 18.40
N GLU A 19 18.44 -1.09 18.92
CA GLU A 19 18.43 -2.31 18.10
C GLU A 19 17.29 -2.24 17.05
N PRO A 20 17.59 -2.43 15.75
CA PRO A 20 16.59 -2.30 14.70
C PRO A 20 15.66 -3.53 14.65
N TYR A 21 14.37 -3.27 14.46
CA TYR A 21 13.39 -4.32 14.17
C TYR A 21 12.45 -3.83 13.06
N SER A 22 12.56 -4.45 11.89
CA SER A 22 11.81 -4.01 10.72
C SER A 22 10.94 -5.11 10.13
N ILE A 23 9.73 -4.73 9.69
CA ILE A 23 8.86 -5.57 8.87
C ILE A 23 8.49 -4.78 7.62
N VAL A 24 8.47 -5.44 6.47
CA VAL A 24 7.86 -4.89 5.25
C VAL A 24 6.45 -5.47 5.16
N ILE A 25 5.43 -4.61 5.04
CA ILE A 25 4.09 -5.10 4.74
C ILE A 25 4.14 -5.88 3.41
N PRO A 26 3.63 -7.12 3.32
CA PRO A 26 3.45 -7.75 2.03
C PRO A 26 2.55 -6.83 1.19
N PRO A 27 3.09 -6.19 0.14
CA PRO A 27 2.42 -5.07 -0.50
C PRO A 27 1.14 -5.60 -1.15
N PRO A 28 -0.06 -5.11 -0.77
CA PRO A 28 -1.28 -5.55 -1.40
C PRO A 28 -1.31 -5.10 -2.86
N ASN A 29 -1.82 -6.00 -3.71
CA ASN A 29 -2.01 -5.73 -5.13
C ASN A 29 -3.09 -4.66 -5.32
N VAL A 30 -2.85 -3.70 -6.21
CA VAL A 30 -3.83 -2.66 -6.59
C VAL A 30 -4.96 -3.20 -7.49
N THR A 31 -5.46 -4.41 -7.21
CA THR A 31 -6.48 -5.09 -8.02
C THR A 31 -7.86 -5.13 -7.36
N GLY A 32 -7.94 -4.76 -6.08
CA GLY A 32 -9.14 -4.95 -5.26
C GLY A 32 -9.09 -4.23 -3.92
N ALA A 33 -10.21 -4.26 -3.19
CA ALA A 33 -10.25 -3.82 -1.80
C ALA A 33 -9.65 -4.89 -0.88
N LEU A 34 -9.12 -4.46 0.27
CA LEU A 34 -8.63 -5.41 1.29
C LEU A 34 -9.79 -6.26 1.84
N HIS A 35 -9.51 -7.55 2.00
CA HIS A 35 -10.39 -8.56 2.62
C HIS A 35 -9.82 -9.10 3.95
N MET A 36 -10.56 -9.98 4.65
CA MET A 36 -10.20 -10.49 5.98
C MET A 36 -8.80 -11.12 6.06
N GLY A 37 -8.33 -11.80 5.02
CA GLY A 37 -6.93 -12.30 4.96
C GLY A 37 -5.89 -11.20 5.16
N HIS A 38 -6.07 -10.03 4.54
CA HIS A 38 -5.21 -8.87 4.77
C HIS A 38 -5.37 -8.35 6.19
N ALA A 39 -6.60 -8.35 6.74
CA ALA A 39 -6.85 -7.92 8.10
C ALA A 39 -6.07 -8.76 9.12
N LEU A 40 -6.12 -10.08 8.99
CA LEU A 40 -5.37 -11.02 9.83
C LEU A 40 -3.85 -10.78 9.71
N ASN A 41 -3.34 -10.75 8.48
CA ASN A 41 -1.90 -10.58 8.22
C ASN A 41 -1.35 -9.28 8.84
N ASN A 42 -2.05 -8.17 8.63
CA ASN A 42 -1.63 -6.86 9.16
C ASN A 42 -1.78 -6.78 10.68
N THR A 43 -2.79 -7.44 11.26
CA THR A 43 -2.95 -7.49 12.72
C THR A 43 -1.76 -8.17 13.40
N LEU A 44 -1.32 -9.32 12.84
CA LEU A 44 -0.18 -10.04 13.38
C LEU A 44 1.12 -9.21 13.32
N GLN A 45 1.36 -8.55 12.18
CA GLN A 45 2.52 -7.68 12.02
C GLN A 45 2.45 -6.45 12.95
N ASP A 46 1.29 -5.81 13.10
CA ASP A 46 1.13 -4.65 13.97
C ASP A 46 1.36 -5.01 15.44
N ILE A 47 0.92 -6.18 15.89
CA ILE A 47 1.21 -6.70 17.25
C ILE A 47 2.72 -6.83 17.46
N LEU A 48 3.44 -7.41 16.49
CA LEU A 48 4.89 -7.57 16.58
C LEU A 48 5.60 -6.22 16.61
N ILE A 49 5.23 -5.31 15.72
CA ILE A 49 5.81 -3.96 15.62
C ILE A 49 5.60 -3.19 16.93
N ARG A 50 4.37 -3.16 17.43
CA ARG A 50 4.06 -2.48 18.70
C ARG A 50 4.80 -3.10 19.88
N THR A 51 4.87 -4.42 19.94
CA THR A 51 5.58 -5.13 21.02
C THR A 51 7.07 -4.77 21.04
N HIS A 52 7.74 -4.78 19.88
CA HIS A 52 9.16 -4.41 19.79
C HIS A 52 9.37 -2.92 20.06
N ARG A 53 8.46 -2.05 19.59
CA ARG A 53 8.51 -0.60 19.85
C ARG A 53 8.47 -0.33 21.35
N MET A 54 7.56 -0.99 22.06
CA MET A 54 7.42 -0.88 23.52
C MET A 54 8.60 -1.48 24.29
N ARG A 55 9.36 -2.40 23.69
CA ARG A 55 10.59 -2.96 24.27
C ARG A 55 11.83 -2.10 24.03
N GLY A 56 11.70 -0.96 23.34
CA GLY A 56 12.80 -0.02 23.10
C GLY A 56 13.57 -0.24 21.79
N PHE A 57 13.09 -1.09 20.88
CA PHE A 57 13.70 -1.27 19.56
C PHE A 57 13.43 -0.05 18.66
N ASN A 58 14.34 0.20 17.71
CA ASN A 58 14.06 1.07 16.56
C ASN A 58 13.16 0.32 15.57
N THR A 59 11.85 0.56 15.65
CA THR A 59 10.87 -0.23 14.88
C THR A 59 10.38 0.46 13.62
N CYS A 60 10.64 -0.17 12.46
CA CYS A 60 10.14 0.31 11.18
C CYS A 60 9.17 -0.72 10.58
N TRP A 61 7.91 -0.33 10.41
CA TRP A 61 6.96 -1.09 9.60
C TRP A 61 6.74 -0.37 8.28
N LEU A 62 7.43 -0.84 7.24
CA LEU A 62 7.48 -0.19 5.94
C LEU A 62 6.19 -0.48 5.16
N PRO A 63 5.35 0.53 4.84
CA PRO A 63 4.16 0.33 4.03
C PRO A 63 4.49 0.41 2.54
N GLY A 64 3.76 -0.36 1.72
CA GLY A 64 3.82 -0.24 0.27
C GLY A 64 2.68 -0.94 -0.45
N THR A 65 2.52 -0.66 -1.75
CA THR A 65 1.54 -1.33 -2.63
C THR A 65 2.18 -1.85 -3.91
N ASP A 66 1.60 -2.93 -4.46
CA ASP A 66 2.12 -3.61 -5.64
C ASP A 66 1.27 -3.29 -6.87
N HIS A 67 1.92 -2.89 -7.97
CA HIS A 67 1.35 -2.66 -9.27
C HIS A 67 0.71 -3.90 -9.88
N ALA A 68 1.15 -5.10 -9.49
CA ALA A 68 0.57 -6.39 -9.89
C ALA A 68 0.36 -6.56 -11.41
N GLY A 69 1.22 -5.94 -12.24
CA GLY A 69 1.25 -5.95 -13.71
C GLY A 69 0.00 -6.49 -14.42
N ILE A 70 0.06 -7.75 -14.85
CA ILE A 70 -0.98 -8.43 -15.64
C ILE A 70 -2.33 -8.46 -14.91
N ALA A 71 -2.34 -8.62 -13.58
CA ALA A 71 -3.57 -8.67 -12.81
C ALA A 71 -4.28 -7.31 -12.81
N THR A 72 -3.53 -6.22 -12.67
CA THR A 72 -4.09 -4.86 -12.75
C THR A 72 -4.61 -4.57 -14.15
N GLN A 73 -3.84 -4.91 -15.19
CA GLN A 73 -4.30 -4.76 -16.57
C GLN A 73 -5.61 -5.52 -16.81
N ALA A 74 -5.72 -6.78 -16.38
CA ALA A 74 -6.94 -7.58 -16.57
C ALA A 74 -8.16 -6.96 -15.87
N VAL A 75 -7.98 -6.37 -14.68
CA VAL A 75 -9.08 -5.69 -13.97
C VAL A 75 -9.49 -4.40 -14.67
N VAL A 76 -8.53 -3.60 -15.14
CA VAL A 76 -8.79 -2.37 -15.90
C VAL A 76 -9.50 -2.69 -17.23
N GLU A 77 -9.04 -3.70 -17.96
CA GLU A 77 -9.68 -4.16 -19.21
C GLU A 77 -11.11 -4.65 -18.97
N ARG A 78 -11.36 -5.42 -17.91
CA ARG A 78 -12.72 -5.85 -17.56
C ARG A 78 -13.62 -4.64 -17.29
N ARG A 79 -13.14 -3.66 -16.52
CA ARG A 79 -13.91 -2.48 -16.16
C ARG A 79 -14.18 -1.56 -17.35
N LEU A 80 -13.19 -1.36 -18.22
CA LEU A 80 -13.37 -0.64 -19.50
C LEU A 80 -14.49 -1.24 -20.33
N ARG A 81 -14.57 -2.57 -20.37
CA ARG A 81 -15.64 -3.27 -21.07
C ARG A 81 -16.99 -3.11 -20.38
N GLU A 82 -17.04 -3.18 -19.05
CA GLU A 82 -18.28 -3.08 -18.27
C GLU A 82 -18.86 -1.66 -18.23
N GLU A 83 -18.01 -0.63 -18.08
CA GLU A 83 -18.44 0.76 -17.86
C GLU A 83 -18.51 1.57 -19.16
N GLU A 84 -17.59 1.34 -20.10
CA GLU A 84 -17.48 2.12 -21.33
C GLU A 84 -17.80 1.32 -22.60
N ASN A 85 -18.01 0.00 -22.48
CA ASN A 85 -18.15 -0.92 -23.61
C ASN A 85 -16.99 -0.82 -24.63
N LYS A 86 -15.79 -0.51 -24.13
CA LYS A 86 -14.55 -0.41 -24.92
C LYS A 86 -13.58 -1.53 -24.59
N THR A 87 -12.65 -1.76 -25.50
CA THR A 87 -11.52 -2.68 -25.36
C THR A 87 -10.20 -1.93 -25.31
N ARG A 88 -9.14 -2.59 -24.80
CA ARG A 88 -7.77 -2.04 -24.80
C ARG A 88 -7.26 -1.66 -26.19
N HIS A 89 -7.76 -2.35 -27.22
CA HIS A 89 -7.32 -2.15 -28.60
C HIS A 89 -7.84 -0.80 -29.14
N GLU A 90 -9.00 -0.37 -28.67
CA GLU A 90 -9.59 0.92 -29.04
C GLU A 90 -8.90 2.11 -28.34
N LEU A 91 -8.34 1.90 -27.15
CA LEU A 91 -7.56 2.91 -26.43
C LEU A 91 -6.11 3.03 -26.91
N GLY A 92 -5.57 1.96 -27.50
CA GLY A 92 -4.14 1.85 -27.77
C GLY A 92 -3.30 1.75 -26.48
N ARG A 93 -1.97 1.69 -26.65
CA ARG A 93 -1.05 1.47 -25.54
C ARG A 93 -1.03 2.64 -24.55
N GLU A 94 -0.93 3.87 -25.07
CA GLU A 94 -0.81 5.07 -24.24
C GLU A 94 -2.06 5.30 -23.40
N GLY A 95 -3.26 5.20 -24.01
CA GLY A 95 -4.52 5.33 -23.30
C GLY A 95 -4.74 4.21 -22.27
N LEU A 96 -4.30 2.98 -22.55
CA LEU A 96 -4.35 1.90 -21.56
C LEU A 96 -3.44 2.19 -20.35
N VAL A 97 -2.23 2.69 -20.58
CA VAL A 97 -1.29 3.02 -19.51
C VAL A 97 -1.85 4.14 -18.64
N GLU A 98 -2.41 5.19 -19.23
CA GLU A 98 -3.09 6.27 -18.51
C GLU A 98 -4.22 5.74 -17.62
N ARG A 99 -5.08 4.87 -18.17
CA ARG A 99 -6.17 4.25 -17.41
C ARG A 99 -5.69 3.39 -16.24
N ILE A 100 -4.57 2.68 -16.41
CA ILE A 100 -3.95 1.89 -15.33
C ILE A 100 -3.42 2.81 -14.21
N TRP A 101 -2.86 3.97 -14.54
CA TRP A 101 -2.40 4.94 -13.56
C TRP A 101 -3.55 5.58 -12.78
N GLU A 102 -4.63 5.99 -13.47
CA GLU A 102 -5.84 6.49 -12.82
C GLU A 102 -6.39 5.46 -11.81
N TRP A 103 -6.51 4.21 -12.27
CA TRP A 103 -6.97 3.10 -11.44
C TRP A 103 -6.07 2.90 -10.21
N LYS A 104 -4.75 2.96 -10.40
CA LYS A 104 -3.79 2.83 -9.31
C LYS A 104 -4.00 3.91 -8.26
N GLU A 105 -4.23 5.16 -8.63
CA GLU A 105 -4.42 6.24 -7.66
C GLU A 105 -5.65 6.00 -6.78
N ASP A 106 -6.79 5.67 -7.40
CA ASP A 106 -8.04 5.38 -6.70
C ASP A 106 -7.90 4.18 -5.74
N TYR A 107 -7.31 3.09 -6.22
CA TYR A 107 -7.17 1.86 -5.44
C TYR A 107 -6.13 1.98 -4.34
N ASN A 108 -5.02 2.65 -4.62
CA ASN A 108 -4.00 2.93 -3.62
C ASN A 108 -4.59 3.79 -2.49
N ALA A 109 -5.32 4.85 -2.81
CA ALA A 109 -6.00 5.68 -1.82
C ALA A 109 -6.99 4.85 -0.96
N ARG A 110 -7.75 3.94 -1.58
CA ARG A 110 -8.67 3.04 -0.88
C ARG A 110 -7.93 2.07 0.06
N ILE A 111 -6.90 1.39 -0.41
CA ILE A 111 -6.09 0.44 0.36
C ILE A 111 -5.47 1.14 1.57
N ILE A 112 -4.82 2.28 1.36
CA ILE A 112 -4.18 3.06 2.43
C ILE A 112 -5.22 3.52 3.45
N SER A 113 -6.39 3.98 3.00
CA SER A 113 -7.51 4.32 3.89
C SER A 113 -7.97 3.13 4.75
N GLN A 114 -8.06 1.92 4.16
CA GLN A 114 -8.43 0.71 4.90
C GLN A 114 -7.38 0.34 5.95
N LEU A 115 -6.08 0.34 5.60
CA LEU A 115 -4.98 0.04 6.53
C LEU A 115 -4.96 1.04 7.70
N ARG A 116 -5.14 2.33 7.41
CA ARG A 116 -5.23 3.39 8.43
C ARG A 116 -6.46 3.23 9.33
N LYS A 117 -7.62 2.85 8.77
CA LYS A 117 -8.84 2.57 9.55
C LYS A 117 -8.69 1.35 10.46
N MET A 118 -7.91 0.35 10.05
CA MET A 118 -7.57 -0.79 10.91
C MET A 118 -6.60 -0.44 12.03
N GLY A 119 -5.99 0.76 12.00
CA GLY A 119 -5.05 1.21 13.02
C GLY A 119 -3.62 0.74 12.80
N CYS A 120 -3.22 0.37 11.57
CA CYS A 120 -1.86 -0.06 11.28
C CYS A 120 -0.84 1.03 11.67
N SER A 121 0.15 0.69 12.51
CA SER A 121 1.18 1.63 12.97
C SER A 121 2.41 1.72 12.05
N CYS A 122 2.14 1.81 10.75
CA CYS A 122 3.17 1.89 9.70
C CYS A 122 3.89 3.24 9.70
N ASP A 123 5.11 3.24 9.15
CA ASP A 123 5.86 4.44 8.82
C ASP A 123 5.32 5.05 7.50
N TRP A 124 4.19 5.75 7.60
CA TRP A 124 3.49 6.32 6.43
C TRP A 124 4.33 7.28 5.57
N PRO A 125 5.21 8.13 6.13
CA PRO A 125 6.15 8.93 5.34
C PRO A 125 7.03 8.10 4.38
N ARG A 126 7.28 6.82 4.68
CA ARG A 126 8.06 5.91 3.83
C ARG A 126 7.22 5.06 2.88
N LEU A 127 5.94 5.41 2.65
CA LEU A 127 5.07 4.66 1.73
C LEU A 127 5.71 4.51 0.34
N ARG A 128 5.79 3.27 -0.15
CA ARG A 128 6.33 2.93 -1.47
C ARG A 128 5.29 2.34 -2.41
N PHE A 129 5.56 2.47 -3.70
CA PHE A 129 4.86 1.77 -4.76
C PHE A 129 5.89 1.09 -5.66
N THR A 130 5.63 -0.14 -6.06
CA THR A 130 6.59 -0.93 -6.88
C THR A 130 7.08 -0.26 -8.18
N LEU A 131 6.33 0.70 -8.75
CA LEU A 131 6.76 1.47 -9.92
C LEU A 131 7.14 2.93 -9.59
N ASP A 132 7.35 3.27 -8.31
CA ASP A 132 7.92 4.56 -7.94
C ASP A 132 9.42 4.65 -8.32
N ASP A 133 9.93 5.87 -8.43
CA ASP A 133 11.33 6.12 -8.84
C ASP A 133 12.38 5.45 -7.93
N GLY A 134 11.99 5.12 -6.69
CA GLY A 134 12.85 4.45 -5.71
C GLY A 134 12.88 2.93 -5.87
N CYS A 135 11.82 2.34 -6.40
CA CYS A 135 11.68 0.89 -6.61
C CYS A 135 11.94 0.44 -8.05
N ALA A 136 11.78 1.31 -9.05
CA ALA A 136 11.89 0.96 -10.47
C ALA A 136 13.33 0.89 -11.03
N ARG A 137 14.36 0.82 -10.16
CA ARG A 137 15.78 0.77 -10.53
C ARG A 137 16.38 -0.63 -10.44
#